data_AF-A0A975GJ07-F1
#
_entry.id   AF-A0A975GJ07-F1
#
_cell.length_a   1.000
_cell.length_b   1.000
_cell.length_c   1.000
_cell.angle_alpha   90.00
_cell.angle_beta   90.00
_cell.angle_gamma   90.00
#
_symmetry.space_group_name_H-M   'P 1'
#
loop_
_entity.id
_entity.type
_entity.pdbx_description
1 polymer ?
#
loop_
_entity_poly.entity_id
_entity_poly.type
_entity_poly.pdbx_seq_one_letter_code
_entity_poly.pdbx_strand_id
1 'polypeptide(L)'
;MINFKQEELIEQLVNHIQQKYPEVQLIEVTESPEDSDSLWLIVTAPEDEDRESELITYSADKSMDILLDYGYHMLVMPTHETGLEAA
;
A
#
# COMPACT_ATOMS: atom_id res chain seq x y z
N MET A 1 1.24 -7.06 -14.76
CA MET A 1 2.68 -6.74 -15.04
C MET A 1 2.93 -5.27 -14.73
N ILE A 2 3.80 -4.99 -13.76
CA ILE A 2 4.13 -3.63 -13.32
C ILE A 2 5.03 -2.96 -14.37
N ASN A 3 4.69 -1.73 -14.76
CA ASN A 3 5.51 -0.93 -15.68
C ASN A 3 6.43 0.05 -14.93
N PHE A 4 7.41 0.62 -15.65
CA PHE A 4 8.40 1.55 -15.08
C PHE A 4 7.78 2.73 -14.29
N LYS A 5 6.66 3.29 -14.76
CA LYS A 5 6.00 4.40 -14.05
C LYS A 5 5.30 3.91 -12.78
N GLN A 6 4.71 2.72 -12.80
CA GLN A 6 4.14 2.12 -11.58
C GLN A 6 5.22 1.83 -10.54
N GLU A 7 6.41 1.34 -10.93
CA GLU A 7 7.55 1.15 -10.02
C GLU A 7 7.93 2.48 -9.33
N GLU A 8 8.10 3.55 -10.11
CA GLU A 8 8.43 4.89 -9.60
C GLU A 8 7.37 5.41 -8.60
N LEU A 9 6.08 5.18 -8.90
CA LEU A 9 4.97 5.62 -8.06
C LEU A 9 4.84 4.78 -6.78
N ILE A 10 5.12 3.48 -6.85
CA ILE A 10 5.18 2.59 -5.68
C ILE A 10 6.27 3.08 -4.73
N GLU A 11 7.48 3.34 -5.23
CA GLU A 11 8.58 3.85 -4.42
C GLU A 11 8.23 5.20 -3.76
N GLN A 12 7.60 6.12 -4.50
CA GLN A 12 7.16 7.40 -3.96
C GLN A 12 6.11 7.22 -2.86
N LEU A 13 5.09 6.39 -3.10
CA LEU A 13 4.02 6.12 -2.14
C LEU A 13 4.57 5.52 -0.85
N VAL A 14 5.44 4.51 -0.96
CA VAL A 14 6.08 3.86 0.20
C VAL A 14 6.95 4.86 0.97
N ASN A 15 7.74 5.68 0.27
CA ASN A 15 8.55 6.72 0.92
C ASN A 15 7.67 7.74 1.67
N HIS A 16 6.54 8.17 1.10
CA HIS A 16 5.60 9.08 1.76
C HIS A 16 4.94 8.47 3.00
N ILE A 17 4.68 7.17 2.97
CA ILE A 17 4.15 6.42 4.11
C ILE A 17 5.23 6.33 5.19
N GLN A 18 6.43 5.89 4.86
CA GLN A 18 7.53 5.70 5.82
C GLN A 18 8.02 6.99 6.47
N GLN A 19 7.89 8.14 5.79
CA GLN A 19 8.18 9.44 6.39
C GLN A 19 7.25 9.77 7.57
N LYS A 20 5.99 9.30 7.53
CA LYS A 20 5.00 9.53 8.57
C LYS A 20 4.88 8.37 9.55
N TYR A 21 5.03 7.14 9.06
CA TYR A 21 4.94 5.87 9.79
C TYR A 21 6.24 5.08 9.61
N PRO A 22 7.34 5.48 10.27
CA PRO A 22 8.65 4.84 10.10
C PRO A 22 8.69 3.36 10.52
N GLU A 23 7.72 2.89 11.31
CA GLU A 23 7.52 1.50 11.68
C GLU A 23 6.92 0.63 10.57
N VAL A 24 6.32 1.24 9.54
CA VAL A 24 5.67 0.53 8.44
C VAL A 24 6.70 0.12 7.39
N GLN A 25 6.69 -1.15 7.00
CA GLN A 25 7.61 -1.72 6.00
C GLN A 25 6.80 -2.36 4.88
N LEU A 26 7.25 -2.18 3.64
CA LEU A 26 6.70 -2.90 2.49
C LEU A 26 7.14 -4.36 2.56
N ILE A 27 6.17 -5.28 2.51
CA ILE A 27 6.38 -6.72 2.47
C ILE A 27 6.44 -7.17 1.01
N GLU A 28 5.39 -6.87 0.23
CA GLU A 28 5.31 -7.22 -1.18
C GLU A 28 4.36 -6.31 -1.96
N VAL A 29 4.43 -6.40 -3.28
CA VAL A 29 3.46 -5.79 -4.20
C VAL A 29 2.88 -6.90 -5.06
N THR A 30 1.55 -6.99 -5.07
CA THR A 30 0.82 -8.01 -5.82
C THR A 30 -0.34 -7.39 -6.59
N GLU A 31 -0.85 -8.11 -7.59
CA GLU A 31 -2.09 -7.73 -8.27
C GLU A 31 -3.27 -8.02 -7.31
N SER A 32 -4.30 -7.17 -7.33
CA SER A 32 -5.49 -7.41 -6.53
C SER A 32 -6.15 -8.71 -6.99
N PRO A 33 -6.55 -9.60 -6.07
CA PRO A 33 -7.28 -10.82 -6.43
C PRO A 33 -8.64 -10.52 -7.07
N GLU A 34 -9.18 -9.32 -6.87
CA GLU A 34 -10.48 -8.89 -7.41
C GLU A 34 -10.35 -8.22 -8.78
N ASP A 35 -9.20 -7.61 -9.07
CA ASP A 35 -8.95 -6.84 -10.29
C ASP A 35 -7.45 -6.80 -10.62
N SER A 36 -7.06 -7.46 -11.71
CA SER A 36 -5.66 -7.53 -12.15
C SER A 36 -5.06 -6.18 -12.56
N ASP A 37 -5.90 -5.18 -12.85
CA ASP A 37 -5.44 -3.82 -13.18
C ASP A 37 -5.10 -3.00 -11.92
N SER A 38 -5.48 -3.50 -10.74
CA SER A 38 -5.24 -2.90 -9.43
C SER A 38 -4.04 -3.54 -8.73
N LEU A 39 -3.21 -2.74 -8.07
CA LEU A 39 -2.08 -3.23 -7.28
C LEU A 39 -2.36 -3.12 -5.78
N TRP A 40 -1.99 -4.16 -5.02
CA TRP A 40 -1.96 -4.16 -3.56
C TRP A 40 -0.52 -4.07 -3.09
N LEU A 41 -0.23 -3.06 -2.28
CA LEU A 41 1.03 -2.86 -1.58
C LEU A 41 0.83 -3.39 -0.17
N ILE A 42 1.33 -4.60 0.09
CA ILE A 42 1.20 -5.24 1.39
C ILE A 42 2.27 -4.65 2.32
N VAL A 43 1.85 -4.08 3.45
CA VAL A 43 2.75 -3.43 4.40
C VAL A 43 2.53 -3.96 5.81
N THR A 44 3.52 -3.83 6.68
CA THR A 44 3.32 -4.12 8.11
C THR A 44 2.33 -3.12 8.72
N ALA A 45 1.38 -3.62 9.51
CA ALA A 45 0.47 -2.78 10.26
C ALA A 45 1.14 -2.22 11.54
N PRO A 46 0.84 -0.96 11.93
CA PRO A 46 1.16 -0.46 13.27
C PRO A 46 0.48 -1.32 14.36
N GLU A 47 1.12 -1.48 15.52
CA GLU A 47 0.52 -2.23 16.65
C GLU A 47 -0.74 -1.58 17.23
N ASP A 48 -0.86 -0.26 17.09
CA ASP A 48 -1.98 0.53 17.59
C ASP A 48 -3.08 0.66 16.52
N GLU A 49 -4.31 0.23 16.85
CA GLU A 49 -5.43 0.19 15.90
C GLU A 49 -5.85 1.58 15.39
N ASP A 50 -5.79 2.62 16.24
CA ASP A 50 -6.10 3.99 15.83
C ASP A 50 -5.08 4.46 14.79
N ARG A 51 -3.81 4.10 14.98
CA ARG A 51 -2.70 4.41 14.07
C ARG A 51 -2.77 3.62 12.77
N GLU A 52 -3.23 2.37 12.80
CA GLU A 52 -3.56 1.60 11.60
C GLU A 52 -4.69 2.27 10.80
N SER A 53 -5.76 2.69 11.48
CA SER A 53 -6.87 3.41 10.83
C SER A 53 -6.40 4.72 10.17
N GLU A 54 -5.50 5.45 10.85
CA GLU A 54 -4.89 6.65 10.29
C GLU A 54 -3.99 6.33 9.08
N LEU A 55 -3.21 5.26 9.12
CA LEU A 55 -2.39 4.78 8.01
C LEU A 55 -3.25 4.45 6.79
N ILE A 56 -4.35 3.72 6.96
CA ILE A 56 -5.29 3.38 5.89
C ILE A 56 -5.84 4.66 5.26
N THR A 57 -6.30 5.61 6.08
CA THR A 57 -6.87 6.87 5.59
C THR A 57 -5.81 7.71 4.85
N TYR A 58 -4.61 7.83 5.41
CA TYR A 58 -3.52 8.61 4.82
C TYR A 58 -3.02 8.01 3.50
N SER A 59 -2.84 6.69 3.47
CA SER A 59 -2.39 6.01 2.26
C SER A 59 -3.44 6.02 1.15
N ALA A 60 -4.73 5.93 1.49
CA ALA A 60 -5.83 6.07 0.54
C ALA A 60 -5.89 7.47 -0.11
N ASP A 61 -5.65 8.53 0.66
CA ASP A 61 -5.54 9.90 0.12
C ASP A 61 -4.38 9.98 -0.90
N LYS A 62 -3.21 9.44 -0.56
CA LYS A 62 -2.04 9.43 -1.46
C LYS A 62 -2.21 8.55 -2.69
N SER A 63 -2.86 7.40 -2.56
CA SER A 63 -3.12 6.56 -3.72
C SER A 63 -4.24 7.10 -4.61
N MET A 64 -5.16 7.89 -4.06
CA MET A 64 -6.17 8.61 -4.84
C MET A 64 -5.52 9.67 -5.75
N ASP A 65 -4.51 10.40 -5.27
CA ASP A 65 -3.73 11.32 -6.11
C ASP A 65 -3.11 10.56 -7.31
N ILE A 66 -2.55 9.38 -7.07
CA ILE A 66 -1.95 8.54 -8.11
C ILE A 66 -3.00 8.09 -9.14
N LEU A 67 -4.18 7.68 -8.67
CA LEU A 67 -5.28 7.28 -9.53
C LEU A 67 -5.74 8.44 -10.42
N LEU A 68 -5.90 9.64 -9.86
CA LEU A 68 -6.38 10.80 -10.60
C LEU A 68 -5.35 11.34 -11.60
N ASP A 69 -4.07 11.34 -11.23
CA ASP A 69 -3.01 11.93 -12.05
C ASP A 69 -2.50 10.97 -13.13
N TYR A 70 -2.47 9.66 -12.84
CA TYR A 70 -1.83 8.65 -13.69
C TYR A 70 -2.74 7.51 -14.12
N GLY A 71 -3.93 7.37 -13.54
CA GLY A 71 -4.87 6.28 -13.86
C GLY A 71 -4.49 4.92 -13.29
N TYR A 72 -3.50 4.84 -12.39
CA TYR A 72 -3.11 3.59 -11.75
C TYR A 72 -3.83 3.43 -10.41
N HIS A 73 -4.57 2.34 -10.28
CA HIS A 73 -5.23 2.02 -9.02
C HIS A 73 -4.27 1.22 -8.11
N MET A 74 -3.95 1.79 -6.96
CA MET A 74 -3.06 1.20 -5.96
C MET A 74 -3.71 1.27 -4.59
N LEU A 75 -3.61 0.20 -3.83
CA LEU A 75 -4.17 0.08 -2.49
C LEU A 75 -3.06 -0.34 -1.53
N VAL A 76 -2.99 0.32 -0.38
CA VAL A 76 -2.08 -0.07 0.70
C VAL A 76 -2.85 -0.94 1.65
N MET A 77 -2.32 -2.13 1.90
CA MET A 77 -2.97 -3.17 2.68
C MET A 77 -2.09 -3.48 3.90
N PRO A 78 -2.34 -2.85 5.05
CA PRO A 78 -1.68 -3.23 6.29
C PRO A 78 -2.03 -4.66 6.66
N THR A 79 -1.02 -5.42 7.08
CA THR A 79 -1.19 -6.75 7.65
C THR A 79 -0.44 -6.86 8.96
N HIS A 80 -1.12 -7.43 9.95
CA HIS A 80 -0.45 -8.02 11.11
C HIS A 80 0.05 -9.39 10.63
N GLU A 81 1.32 -9.73 10.86
CA GLU A 81 1.97 -10.96 10.37
C GLU A 81 1.39 -12.29 10.93
N THR A 82 0.14 -12.30 11.39
CA THR A 82 -0.56 -13.46 11.97
C THR A 82 -1.47 -14.21 10.96
N GLY A 83 -1.39 -13.93 9.65
CA GLY A 83 -2.41 -14.39 8.68
C GLY A 83 -1.97 -15.20 7.46
N LEU A 84 -0.67 -15.41 7.18
CA LEU A 84 -0.23 -16.06 5.92
C LEU A 84 0.19 -17.54 6.05
N GLU A 85 0.02 -18.18 7.21
CA GLU A 85 0.29 -19.62 7.39
C GLU A 85 -0.95 -20.54 7.33
N ALA A 86 -2.13 -20.06 6.93
CA ALA A 86 -3.32 -20.92 6.85
C ALA A 86 -4.26 -20.57 5.69
N ALA A 87 -3.86 -20.89 4.46
CA ALA A 87 -4.76 -21.14 3.33
C ALA A 87 -4.16 -22.15 2.35
#